data_AF-A0A7V1Q0G1-F1
#
_entry.id   AF-A0A7V1Q0G1-F1
#
_cell.length_a   1.000
_cell.length_b   1.000
_cell.length_c   1.000
_cell.angle_alpha   90.00
_cell.angle_beta   90.00
_cell.angle_gamma   90.00
#
_symmetry.space_group_name_H-M   'P 1'
#
loop_
_entity.id
_entity.type
_entity.pdbx_description
1 polymer ?
#
loop_
_entity_poly.entity_id
_entity_poly.type
_entity_poly.pdbx_seq_one_letter_code
_entity_poly.pdbx_strand_id
1 'polypeptide(L)'
;MSPSSHQHRSLIPDAGWLFVFAGLGIIASAVLIPASEALQEARFQRDRALVSEQLRLDRLDRYRAYLLALDERQPALLAQLRAIQLNQYPEGMRPLGEPAGDPALASASVFEMLEPPVPAEPEPPAFFRGRSRLAELAHGERSHLWLIAGGAVCLLIGVLPPARVKPRRRERTSDAAATVSA
;
A
#
# COMPACT_ATOMS: atom_id res chain seq x y z
N MET A 1 42.30 -52.86 -1.86
CA MET A 1 41.08 -52.71 -1.05
C MET A 1 41.44 -51.85 0.15
N SER A 2 40.61 -50.85 0.46
CA SER A 2 40.77 -49.76 1.47
C SER A 2 41.60 -48.54 1.06
N PRO A 3 41.24 -47.32 1.52
CA PRO A 3 39.90 -46.76 1.62
C PRO A 3 39.84 -45.38 0.93
N SER A 4 38.78 -45.14 0.15
CA SER A 4 38.46 -43.85 -0.43
C SER A 4 38.13 -42.84 0.67
N SER A 5 38.96 -41.81 0.79
CA SER A 5 38.78 -40.67 1.68
C SER A 5 37.48 -39.93 1.32
N HIS A 6 36.47 -40.06 2.18
CA HIS A 6 35.32 -39.16 2.19
C HIS A 6 35.82 -37.76 2.61
N GLN A 7 36.24 -36.98 1.62
CA GLN A 7 36.39 -35.53 1.77
C GLN A 7 35.01 -34.95 2.07
N HIS A 8 34.74 -34.73 3.35
CA HIS A 8 33.68 -33.84 3.78
C HIS A 8 33.97 -32.45 3.21
N ARG A 9 33.37 -32.18 2.05
CA ARG A 9 33.33 -30.87 1.44
C ARG A 9 32.55 -29.99 2.41
N SER A 10 33.27 -29.16 3.16
CA SER A 10 32.67 -28.18 4.06
C SER A 10 31.72 -27.30 3.22
N LEU A 11 30.43 -27.48 3.47
CA LEU A 11 29.32 -26.65 2.97
C LEU A 11 29.33 -25.27 3.64
N ILE A 12 30.50 -24.71 3.93
CA ILE A 12 30.57 -23.32 4.37
C ILE A 12 30.40 -22.51 3.09
N PRO A 13 29.26 -21.80 2.91
CA PRO A 13 29.09 -20.93 1.76
C PRO A 13 30.24 -19.92 1.78
N ASP A 14 30.94 -19.81 0.65
CA ASP A 14 32.02 -18.84 0.48
C ASP A 14 31.50 -17.46 0.86
N ALA A 15 32.25 -16.69 1.66
CA ALA A 15 31.77 -15.43 2.24
C ALA A 15 31.29 -14.42 1.17
N GLY A 16 31.77 -14.55 -0.06
CA GLY A 16 31.33 -13.76 -1.21
C GLY A 16 29.84 -13.96 -1.56
N TRP A 17 29.29 -15.16 -1.38
CA TRP A 17 27.86 -15.42 -1.68
C TRP A 17 26.92 -14.67 -0.73
N LEU A 18 27.30 -14.50 0.54
CA LEU A 18 26.51 -13.70 1.49
C LEU A 18 26.43 -12.24 1.05
N PHE A 19 27.53 -11.70 0.52
CA PHE A 19 27.57 -10.34 -0.04
C PHE A 19 26.71 -10.19 -1.29
N VAL A 20 26.67 -11.20 -2.16
CA VAL A 20 25.80 -11.22 -3.35
C VAL A 20 24.32 -11.19 -2.94
N PHE A 21 23.90 -12.06 -2.03
CA PHE A 21 22.50 -12.08 -1.57
C PHE A 21 22.12 -10.81 -0.81
N ALA A 22 23.02 -10.28 0.02
CA ALA A 22 22.79 -9.02 0.73
C ALA A 22 22.65 -7.84 -0.26
N GLY A 23 23.54 -7.72 -1.24
CA GLY A 23 23.48 -6.67 -2.27
C GLY A 23 22.22 -6.77 -3.12
N LEU A 24 21.86 -7.98 -3.57
CA LEU A 24 20.64 -8.22 -4.34
C LEU A 24 19.39 -7.88 -3.51
N GLY A 25 19.36 -8.28 -2.24
CA GLY A 25 18.25 -7.99 -1.33
C GLY A 25 18.06 -6.48 -1.10
N ILE A 26 19.16 -5.73 -0.97
CA ILE A 26 19.11 -4.26 -0.83
C ILE A 26 18.55 -3.61 -2.09
N ILE A 27 19.06 -3.97 -3.27
CA ILE A 27 18.59 -3.41 -4.55
C ILE A 27 17.13 -3.80 -4.79
N ALA A 28 16.77 -5.07 -4.56
CA ALA A 28 15.40 -5.54 -4.71
C ALA A 28 14.45 -4.78 -3.78
N SER A 29 14.84 -4.56 -2.52
CA SER A 29 14.03 -3.78 -1.57
C SER A 29 13.88 -2.32 -1.99
N ALA A 30 14.95 -1.71 -2.53
CA ALA A 30 14.93 -0.33 -3.03
C ALA A 30 13.88 -0.11 -4.13
N VAL A 31 13.68 -1.11 -4.98
CA VAL A 31 12.75 -1.05 -6.12
C VAL A 31 11.36 -1.55 -5.74
N LEU A 32 11.28 -2.65 -4.98
CA LEU A 32 10.03 -3.35 -4.72
C LEU A 32 9.14 -2.58 -3.74
N ILE A 33 9.73 -1.92 -2.73
CA ILE A 33 8.98 -1.11 -1.76
C ILE A 33 8.21 0.02 -2.44
N PRO A 34 8.84 0.97 -3.17
CA PRO A 34 8.12 2.06 -3.81
C PRO A 34 7.14 1.57 -4.89
N ALA A 35 7.47 0.51 -5.63
CA ALA A 35 6.55 -0.08 -6.60
C ALA A 35 5.27 -0.63 -5.93
N SER A 36 5.41 -1.25 -4.76
CA SER A 36 4.27 -1.78 -4.00
C SER A 36 3.39 -0.67 -3.43
N GLU A 37 3.98 0.43 -2.93
CA GLU A 37 3.25 1.60 -2.43
C GLU A 37 2.52 2.33 -3.55
N ALA A 38 3.17 2.52 -4.71
CA ALA A 38 2.55 3.15 -5.88
C ALA A 38 1.33 2.36 -6.39
N LEU A 39 1.39 1.03 -6.37
CA LEU A 39 0.26 0.18 -6.74
C LEU A 39 -0.90 0.29 -5.74
N GLN A 40 -0.60 0.32 -4.44
CA GLN A 40 -1.62 0.48 -3.41
C GLN A 40 -2.26 1.87 -3.47
N GLU A 41 -1.48 2.91 -3.72
CA GLU A 41 -1.98 4.28 -3.94
C GLU A 41 -2.92 4.34 -5.14
N ALA A 42 -2.51 3.78 -6.28
CA ALA A 42 -3.35 3.75 -7.49
C ALA A 42 -4.67 3.01 -7.25
N ARG A 43 -4.64 1.90 -6.51
CA ARG A 43 -5.85 1.15 -6.12
C ARG A 43 -6.75 1.98 -5.22
N PHE A 44 -6.18 2.65 -4.22
CA PHE A 44 -6.94 3.52 -3.33
C PHE A 44 -7.64 4.66 -4.09
N GLN A 45 -6.94 5.34 -5.01
CA GLN A 45 -7.55 6.41 -5.81
C GLN A 45 -8.65 5.89 -6.74
N ARG A 46 -8.45 4.71 -7.34
CA ARG A 46 -9.50 4.04 -8.13
C ARG A 46 -10.73 3.74 -7.28
N ASP A 47 -10.54 3.16 -6.10
CA ASP A 47 -11.65 2.76 -5.24
C ASP A 47 -12.41 3.98 -4.73
N ARG A 48 -11.72 5.09 -4.42
CA ARG A 48 -12.38 6.38 -4.12
C ARG A 48 -13.20 6.91 -5.30
N ALA A 49 -12.66 6.83 -6.51
CA ALA A 49 -13.36 7.28 -7.70
C ALA A 49 -14.64 6.46 -7.92
N LEU A 50 -14.57 5.13 -7.78
CA LEU A 50 -15.73 4.24 -7.91
C LEU A 50 -16.82 4.54 -6.88
N VAL A 51 -16.45 4.78 -5.62
CA VAL A 51 -17.42 5.17 -4.58
C VAL A 51 -18.10 6.51 -4.93
N SER A 52 -17.34 7.47 -5.45
CA SER A 52 -17.91 8.76 -5.88
C SER A 52 -18.83 8.64 -7.10
N GLU A 53 -18.53 7.71 -8.00
CA GLU A 53 -19.34 7.43 -9.18
C GLU A 53 -20.68 6.79 -8.78
N GLN A 54 -20.63 5.77 -7.91
CA GLN A 54 -21.83 5.12 -7.37
C GLN A 54 -22.76 6.13 -6.68
N LEU A 55 -22.20 7.03 -5.86
CA LEU A 55 -22.99 8.07 -5.21
C LEU A 55 -23.72 8.99 -6.21
N ARG A 56 -23.05 9.33 -7.32
CA ARG A 56 -23.64 10.17 -8.38
C ARG A 56 -24.75 9.43 -9.12
N LEU A 57 -24.56 8.15 -9.42
CA LEU A 57 -25.56 7.31 -10.08
C LEU A 57 -26.79 7.14 -9.19
N ASP A 58 -26.61 6.81 -7.91
CA ASP A 58 -27.71 6.69 -6.94
C ASP A 58 -28.50 7.99 -6.83
N ARG A 59 -27.81 9.13 -6.83
CA ARG A 59 -28.45 10.45 -6.81
C ARG A 59 -29.30 10.69 -8.06
N LEU A 60 -28.78 10.35 -9.24
CA LEU A 60 -29.51 10.49 -10.50
C LEU A 60 -30.75 9.58 -10.54
N ASP A 61 -30.63 8.34 -10.08
CA ASP A 61 -31.74 7.39 -10.05
C ASP A 61 -32.87 7.84 -9.11
N ARG A 62 -32.52 8.36 -7.93
CA ARG A 62 -33.52 8.93 -7.00
C ARG A 62 -34.22 10.15 -7.59
N TYR A 63 -33.49 11.05 -8.23
CA TYR A 63 -34.12 12.20 -8.90
C TYR A 63 -34.99 11.76 -10.08
N ARG A 64 -34.56 10.77 -10.86
CA ARG A 64 -35.36 10.21 -11.94
C ARG A 64 -36.66 9.60 -11.42
N ALA A 65 -36.60 8.80 -10.35
CA ALA A 65 -37.78 8.22 -9.72
C ALA A 65 -38.74 9.30 -9.21
N TYR A 66 -38.20 10.37 -8.60
CA TYR A 66 -38.99 11.51 -8.15
C TYR A 66 -39.68 12.24 -9.31
N LEU A 67 -38.96 12.50 -10.40
CA LEU A 67 -39.53 13.16 -11.59
C LEU A 67 -40.63 12.33 -12.24
N LEU A 68 -40.46 11.00 -12.34
CA LEU A 68 -41.50 10.10 -12.85
C LEU A 68 -42.75 10.11 -11.96
N ALA A 69 -42.58 10.05 -10.64
CA ALA A 69 -43.69 10.11 -9.70
C ALA A 69 -44.44 11.46 -9.74
N LEU A 70 -43.74 12.55 -10.08
CA LEU A 70 -44.34 13.87 -10.29
C LEU A 70 -45.15 13.93 -11.59
N ASP A 71 -44.63 13.38 -12.69
CA ASP A 71 -45.29 13.35 -14.00
C ASP A 71 -46.57 12.49 -13.98
N GLU A 72 -46.53 11.37 -13.26
CA GLU A 72 -47.68 10.50 -12.99
C GLU A 72 -48.74 11.14 -12.06
N ARG A 73 -48.52 12.37 -11.59
CA ARG A 73 -49.39 13.11 -10.65
C ARG A 73 -49.79 12.28 -9.44
N GLN A 74 -48.86 11.52 -8.87
CA GLN A 74 -49.17 10.66 -7.74
C GLN A 74 -49.72 11.51 -6.58
N PRO A 75 -50.95 11.24 -6.10
CA PRO A 75 -51.66 12.13 -5.17
C PRO A 75 -50.96 12.25 -3.82
N ALA A 76 -50.25 11.21 -3.38
CA ALA A 76 -49.44 11.23 -2.17
C ALA A 76 -48.24 12.17 -2.27
N LEU A 77 -47.54 12.20 -3.42
CA LEU A 77 -46.38 13.06 -3.64
C LEU A 77 -46.81 14.53 -3.78
N LEU A 78 -47.92 14.81 -4.46
CA LEU A 78 -48.48 16.16 -4.56
C LEU A 78 -48.96 16.70 -3.21
N ALA A 79 -49.55 15.85 -2.36
CA ALA A 79 -49.93 16.23 -1.00
C ALA A 79 -48.69 16.55 -0.15
N GLN A 80 -47.64 15.73 -0.25
CA GLN A 80 -46.37 15.96 0.44
C GLN A 80 -45.66 17.23 -0.09
N LEU A 81 -45.68 17.48 -1.39
CA LEU A 81 -45.10 18.68 -2.00
C LEU A 81 -45.86 19.95 -1.57
N ARG A 82 -47.20 19.89 -1.52
CA ARG A 82 -48.03 20.99 -1.01
C ARG A 82 -47.77 21.27 0.47
N ALA A 83 -47.61 20.23 1.27
CA ALA A 83 -47.28 20.37 2.68
C ALA A 83 -45.89 20.99 2.89
N ILE A 84 -44.86 20.55 2.14
CA ILE A 84 -43.47 20.97 2.34
C ILE A 84 -43.13 22.31 1.65
N GLN A 85 -43.51 22.49 0.37
CA GLN A 85 -43.10 23.65 -0.43
C GLN A 85 -44.12 24.79 -0.39
N LEU A 86 -45.41 24.50 -0.24
CA LEU A 86 -46.46 25.51 -0.25
C LEU A 86 -46.98 25.85 1.16
N ASN A 87 -46.51 25.13 2.20
CA ASN A 87 -47.04 25.19 3.57
C ASN A 87 -48.58 25.11 3.60
N GLN A 88 -49.17 24.44 2.59
CA GLN A 88 -50.61 24.30 2.43
C GLN A 88 -51.01 22.96 3.05
N TYR A 89 -51.43 23.00 4.30
CA TYR A 89 -52.07 21.87 4.96
C TYR A 89 -53.49 21.69 4.39
N PRO A 90 -53.93 20.45 4.12
CA PRO A 90 -55.29 20.19 3.66
C PRO A 90 -56.33 20.70 4.67
N GLU A 91 -57.44 21.27 4.17
CA GLU A 91 -58.47 21.89 5.00
C GLU A 91 -58.96 20.93 6.10
N GLY A 92 -58.77 21.32 7.36
CA GLY A 92 -59.22 20.57 8.54
C GLY A 92 -58.13 19.85 9.34
N MET A 93 -56.87 19.78 8.88
CA MET A 93 -55.76 19.25 9.71
C MET A 93 -55.07 20.37 10.49
N ARG A 94 -55.14 20.33 11.82
CA ARG A 94 -54.27 21.10 12.73
C ARG A 94 -53.02 20.28 13.04
N PRO A 95 -51.80 20.85 12.98
CA PRO A 95 -50.61 20.15 13.44
C PRO A 95 -50.76 19.85 14.94
N LEU A 96 -50.89 18.56 15.28
CA LEU A 96 -50.86 18.08 16.66
C LEU A 96 -49.40 17.80 17.02
N GLY A 97 -48.74 18.80 17.62
CA GLY A 97 -47.38 18.67 18.14
C GLY A 97 -46.70 20.03 18.18
N GLU A 98 -46.06 20.34 19.31
CA GLU A 98 -45.13 21.47 19.39
C GLU A 98 -44.09 21.35 18.25
N PRO A 99 -43.77 22.45 17.56
CA PRO A 99 -42.68 22.46 16.60
C PRO A 99 -41.40 22.13 17.36
N ALA A 100 -40.88 20.92 17.19
CA ALA A 100 -39.59 20.52 17.72
C ALA A 100 -38.51 21.32 16.98
N GLY A 101 -38.16 22.48 17.54
CA GLY A 101 -37.14 23.36 17.00
C GLY A 101 -37.61 24.21 15.82
N ASP A 102 -36.90 25.32 15.67
CA ASP A 102 -37.12 26.37 14.67
C ASP A 102 -37.49 25.77 13.29
N PRO A 103 -38.65 26.08 12.70
CA PRO A 103 -39.04 25.59 11.37
C PRO A 103 -38.12 26.10 10.25
N ALA A 104 -37.25 27.08 10.55
CA ALA A 104 -36.16 27.51 9.68
C ALA A 104 -34.94 26.57 9.69
N LEU A 105 -34.80 25.71 10.70
CA LEU A 105 -33.72 24.71 10.85
C LEU A 105 -34.13 23.30 10.42
N ALA A 106 -35.44 23.01 10.36
CA ALA A 106 -35.93 21.81 9.68
C ALA A 106 -35.90 22.08 8.17
N SER A 107 -34.83 21.65 7.51
CA SER A 107 -34.62 21.85 6.08
C SER A 107 -35.88 21.49 5.27
N ALA A 108 -36.61 22.50 4.82
CA ALA A 108 -37.83 22.39 4.00
C ALA A 108 -37.52 21.94 2.55
N SER A 109 -36.36 21.31 2.36
CA SER A 109 -35.81 20.93 1.07
C SER A 109 -36.08 19.44 0.85
N VAL A 110 -37.02 19.13 -0.06
CA VAL A 110 -37.28 17.75 -0.52
C VAL A 110 -35.98 17.09 -1.04
N PHE A 111 -35.01 17.91 -1.45
CA PHE A 111 -33.69 17.49 -1.92
C PHE A 111 -32.83 16.83 -0.84
N GLU A 112 -32.93 17.24 0.43
CA GLU A 112 -32.21 16.55 1.52
C GLU A 112 -32.72 15.12 1.72
N MET A 113 -34.03 14.91 1.57
CA MET A 113 -34.63 13.58 1.66
C MET A 113 -34.28 12.69 0.45
N LEU A 114 -33.95 13.30 -0.69
CA LEU A 114 -33.54 12.62 -1.92
C LEU A 114 -32.03 12.34 -1.97
N GLU A 115 -31.22 13.00 -1.16
CA GLU A 115 -29.77 12.82 -1.16
C GLU A 115 -29.43 11.40 -0.66
N PRO A 116 -28.65 10.61 -1.42
CA PRO A 116 -28.16 9.32 -0.93
C PRO A 116 -27.24 9.49 0.29
N PRO A 117 -27.31 8.57 1.27
CA PRO A 117 -26.40 8.60 2.41
C PRO A 117 -24.96 8.47 1.91
N VAL A 118 -24.06 9.28 2.46
CA VAL A 118 -22.66 9.29 2.05
C VAL A 118 -22.06 7.90 2.33
N PRO A 119 -21.60 7.16 1.31
CA PRO A 119 -20.98 5.87 1.52
C PRO A 119 -19.69 6.03 2.33
N ALA A 120 -19.34 5.01 3.10
CA ALA A 120 -18.08 4.99 3.82
C ALA A 120 -16.92 5.13 2.82
N GLU A 121 -16.03 6.10 3.05
CA GLU A 121 -14.82 6.22 2.25
C GLU A 121 -13.99 4.93 2.38
N PRO A 122 -13.32 4.49 1.30
CA PRO A 122 -12.42 3.34 1.39
C PRO A 122 -11.32 3.61 2.43
N GLU A 123 -10.88 2.57 3.12
CA GLU A 123 -9.85 2.72 4.15
C GLU A 123 -8.52 3.17 3.51
N PRO A 124 -7.86 4.23 4.03
CA PRO A 124 -6.58 4.67 3.51
C PRO A 124 -5.52 3.56 3.69
N PRO A 125 -4.61 3.38 2.73
CA PRO A 125 -3.64 2.30 2.83
C PRO A 125 -2.66 2.52 3.98
N ALA A 126 -2.14 1.42 4.54
CA ALA A 126 -1.44 1.42 5.83
C ALA A 126 -0.20 2.32 5.88
N PHE A 127 0.49 2.54 4.75
CA PHE A 127 1.69 3.39 4.67
C PHE A 127 1.41 4.88 4.93
N PHE A 128 0.15 5.34 4.87
CA PHE A 128 -0.23 6.71 5.28
C PHE A 128 -0.19 6.91 6.80
N ARG A 129 -0.44 5.86 7.58
CA ARG A 129 -0.46 5.95 9.06
C ARG A 129 0.95 5.92 9.67
N GLY A 130 1.95 5.52 8.89
CA GLY A 130 3.36 5.55 9.28
C GLY A 130 4.21 4.82 8.25
N ARG A 131 5.23 5.50 7.73
CA ARG A 131 6.20 4.87 6.81
C ARG A 131 7.24 4.08 7.59
N SER A 132 7.60 2.91 7.08
CA SER A 132 8.78 2.18 7.56
C SER A 132 10.05 2.98 7.24
N ARG A 133 11.07 2.92 8.10
CA ARG A 133 12.36 3.62 7.85
C ARG A 133 13.02 3.19 6.53
N LEU A 134 12.81 1.93 6.11
CA LEU A 134 13.25 1.45 4.80
C LEU A 134 12.50 2.13 3.65
N ALA A 135 11.19 2.38 3.82
CA ALA A 135 10.39 3.09 2.84
C ALA A 135 10.78 4.57 2.76
N GLU A 136 11.12 5.19 3.90
CA GLU A 136 11.63 6.56 3.96
C GLU A 136 12.99 6.70 3.23
N LEU A 137 13.90 5.74 3.46
CA LEU A 137 15.19 5.67 2.77
C LEU A 137 15.05 5.41 1.26
N ALA A 138 14.07 4.60 0.85
CA ALA A 138 13.80 4.28 -0.56
C ALA A 138 13.15 5.44 -1.33
N HIS A 139 12.43 6.35 -0.67
CA HIS A 139 11.77 7.49 -1.31
C HIS A 139 12.64 8.75 -1.39
N GLY A 140 13.65 8.91 -0.54
CA GLY A 140 14.53 10.08 -0.59
C GLY A 140 15.42 10.07 -1.83
N GLU A 141 15.40 11.16 -2.60
CA GLU A 141 16.10 11.26 -3.90
C GLU A 141 17.61 11.03 -3.78
N ARG A 142 18.22 11.55 -2.70
CA ARG A 142 19.64 11.37 -2.40
C ARG A 142 19.92 10.01 -1.75
N SER A 143 19.05 9.54 -0.85
CA SER A 143 19.24 8.27 -0.12
C SER A 143 19.03 7.06 -1.01
N HIS A 144 18.09 7.12 -1.96
CA HIS A 144 17.82 6.07 -2.93
C HIS A 144 19.04 5.80 -3.83
N LEU A 145 19.70 6.86 -4.31
CA LEU A 145 20.95 6.75 -5.07
C LEU A 145 22.07 6.09 -4.24
N TRP A 146 22.20 6.48 -2.96
CA TRP A 146 23.17 5.84 -2.05
C TRP A 146 22.81 4.39 -1.72
N LEU A 147 21.53 4.03 -1.69
CA LEU A 147 21.06 2.67 -1.43
C LEU A 147 21.34 1.75 -2.62
N ILE A 148 21.12 2.24 -3.85
CA ILE A 148 21.51 1.56 -5.09
C ILE A 148 23.04 1.43 -5.17
N ALA A 149 23.77 2.53 -4.92
CA ALA A 149 25.23 2.52 -4.94
C ALA A 149 25.82 1.55 -3.89
N GLY A 150 25.28 1.54 -2.67
CA GLY A 150 25.69 0.61 -1.62
C GLY A 150 25.39 -0.85 -1.96
N GLY A 151 24.21 -1.13 -2.54
CA GLY A 151 23.86 -2.46 -3.05
C GLY A 151 24.78 -2.92 -4.18
N ALA A 152 25.11 -2.03 -5.12
CA ALA A 152 26.02 -2.30 -6.22
C ALA A 152 27.46 -2.58 -5.74
N VAL A 153 27.94 -1.83 -4.74
CA VAL A 153 29.23 -2.07 -4.10
C VAL A 153 29.24 -3.41 -3.36
N CYS A 154 28.17 -3.77 -2.65
CA CYS A 154 28.02 -5.08 -2.01
C CYS A 154 28.10 -6.24 -3.02
N LEU A 155 27.41 -6.10 -4.16
CA LEU A 155 27.48 -7.06 -5.26
C LEU A 155 28.89 -7.19 -5.83
N LEU A 156 29.57 -6.05 -6.06
CA LEU A 156 30.92 -6.02 -6.60
C LEU A 156 31.92 -6.71 -5.65
N ILE A 157 31.82 -6.47 -4.34
CA ILE A 157 32.63 -7.14 -3.32
C ILE A 157 32.33 -8.65 -3.29
N GLY A 158 31.06 -9.06 -3.39
CA GLY A 158 30.67 -10.47 -3.39
C GLY A 158 31.11 -11.24 -4.64
N VAL A 159 31.23 -10.55 -5.77
CA VAL A 159 31.70 -11.11 -7.05
C VAL A 159 33.23 -11.16 -7.14
N LEU A 160 33.96 -10.42 -6.29
CA LEU A 160 35.41 -10.47 -6.29
C LEU A 160 35.90 -11.90 -5.95
N PRO A 161 36.70 -12.53 -6.83
CA PRO A 161 37.18 -13.88 -6.58
C PRO A 161 38.08 -13.88 -5.33
N PRO A 162 37.93 -14.87 -4.43
CA PRO A 162 38.73 -14.93 -3.22
C PRO A 162 40.21 -14.96 -3.61
N ALA A 163 40.99 -14.01 -3.08
CA ALA A 163 42.43 -13.96 -3.29
C ALA A 163 43.02 -15.31 -2.87
N ARG A 164 43.46 -16.10 -3.84
CA ARG A 164 44.05 -17.42 -3.59
C ARG A 164 45.28 -17.21 -2.73
N VAL A 165 45.17 -17.48 -1.43
CA VAL A 165 46.32 -17.53 -0.53
C VAL A 165 47.20 -18.65 -1.04
N LYS A 166 48.27 -18.30 -1.77
CA LYS A 166 49.26 -19.27 -2.24
C LYS A 166 49.84 -19.93 -1.00
N PRO A 167 49.64 -21.24 -0.77
CA PRO A 167 50.20 -21.89 0.40
C PRO A 167 51.72 -21.74 0.31
N ARG A 168 52.31 -21.02 1.26
CA ARG A 168 53.76 -20.90 1.41
C ARG A 168 54.26 -22.30 1.75
N ARG A 169 54.70 -23.03 0.71
CA ARG A 169 55.34 -24.34 0.82
C ARG A 169 56.48 -24.17 1.81
N ARG A 170 56.25 -24.63 3.03
CA ARG A 170 57.26 -24.67 4.09
C ARG A 170 58.24 -25.75 3.67
N GLU A 171 59.26 -25.35 2.92
CA GLU A 171 60.42 -26.19 2.67
C GLU A 171 61.04 -26.49 4.03
N ARG A 172 60.67 -27.65 4.58
CA ARG A 172 61.42 -28.30 5.64
C ARG A 172 62.79 -28.59 5.03
N THR A 173 63.75 -27.74 5.37
CA THR A 173 65.18 -28.03 5.30
C THR A 173 65.45 -29.31 6.08
N SER A 174 65.47 -30.42 5.36
CA SER A 174 65.93 -31.72 5.83
C SER A 174 67.45 -31.81 5.69
N ASP A 175 68.19 -30.84 6.24
CA ASP A 175 69.66 -30.83 6.22
C ASP A 175 70.30 -30.98 7.60
N ALA A 176 69.51 -31.22 8.66
CA ALA A 176 70.06 -31.44 10.01
C ALA A 176 70.36 -32.92 10.33
N ALA A 177 70.39 -33.84 9.35
CA ALA A 177 70.59 -35.27 9.58
C ALA A 177 71.91 -35.85 9.03
N ALA A 178 72.79 -35.04 8.41
CA ALA A 178 73.99 -35.57 7.73
C ALA A 178 75.34 -35.21 8.35
N THR A 179 75.41 -34.41 9.43
CA THR A 179 76.68 -34.07 10.06
C THR A 179 76.52 -33.97 11.58
N VAL A 180 76.72 -35.08 12.29
CA VAL A 180 77.61 -35.26 13.45
C VAL A 180 77.47 -36.73 13.89
N SER A 181 78.13 -37.60 13.14
CA SER A 181 78.71 -38.84 13.66
C SER A 181 80.15 -38.83 13.17
N ALA A 182 81.05 -38.39 14.04
CA ALA A 182 82.48 -38.64 14.03
C ALA A 182 82.97 -38.46 15.47
#